data_AF-A0A8E6PXC3-F1
#
_entry.id   AF-A0A8E6PXC3-F1
#
_cell.length_a   1.000
_cell.length_b   1.000
_cell.length_c   1.000
_cell.angle_alpha   90.00
_cell.angle_beta   90.00
_cell.angle_gamma   90.00
#
_symmetry.space_group_name_H-M   'P 1'
#
loop_
_entity.id
_entity.type
_entity.pdbx_description
1 polymer ?
#
loop_
_entity_poly.entity_id
_entity_poly.type
_entity_poly.pdbx_seq_one_letter_code
_entity_poly.pdbx_strand_id
1 'polypeptide(L)'
;MKLNIRAQSAQNLHNNSPIVLVHGLFGSLDNLGVLARDLVTDHDIIQVDMRNHGLSPRDPVMDYPAMAQDLLDTLDAQQIEKATFIGHSMGGKAVMALTALAPDRIDRLVAIDIAPVDYHVRRHDRIFAAINAVSESDATSRQQAAGIMRQHLNEEGVIQFLLKSWAEGEWRFNVPVLWEQYPHIVGWETIPPWEHPALFIPGGNSPYVTEAYRDALLAQFPLARAHVIAGTGHWVHAEKPEAVLRAIRRYLHDKR
;
A
#
# COMPACT_ATOMS: atom_id res chain seq x y z
N MET A 1 -2.34 -5.55 -15.95
CA MET A 1 -1.39 -4.82 -16.83
C MET A 1 -0.07 -4.58 -16.12
N LYS A 2 1.03 -4.39 -16.87
CA LYS A 2 2.34 -4.06 -16.28
C LYS A 2 2.33 -2.68 -15.61
N LEU A 3 2.78 -2.61 -14.36
CA LEU A 3 2.91 -1.38 -13.59
C LEU A 3 4.24 -0.64 -13.90
N ASN A 4 4.26 0.66 -13.60
CA ASN A 4 5.50 1.40 -13.43
C ASN A 4 6.20 0.94 -12.15
N ILE A 5 7.52 0.74 -12.24
CA ILE A 5 8.32 0.21 -11.13
C ILE A 5 9.63 0.96 -10.96
N ARG A 6 10.17 0.86 -9.75
CA ARG A 6 11.59 1.08 -9.46
C ARG A 6 12.18 -0.21 -8.90
N ALA A 7 13.10 -0.81 -9.65
CA ALA A 7 13.84 -1.99 -9.24
C ALA A 7 15.24 -1.61 -8.72
N GLN A 8 15.70 -2.27 -7.66
CA GLN A 8 17.05 -2.12 -7.10
C GLN A 8 17.57 -3.49 -6.69
N SER A 9 18.77 -3.84 -7.15
CA SER A 9 19.42 -5.09 -6.75
C SER A 9 19.92 -5.03 -5.31
N ALA A 10 19.91 -6.18 -4.64
CA ALA A 10 20.45 -6.33 -3.29
C ALA A 10 21.90 -5.87 -3.22
N GLN A 11 22.25 -5.15 -2.14
CA GLN A 11 23.62 -4.71 -1.89
C GLN A 11 24.54 -5.88 -1.52
N ASN A 12 23.98 -6.89 -0.84
CA ASN A 12 24.66 -8.14 -0.53
C ASN A 12 23.83 -9.29 -1.11
N LEU A 13 24.49 -10.18 -1.84
CA LEU A 13 23.85 -11.37 -2.38
C LEU A 13 23.43 -12.31 -1.25
N HIS A 14 22.12 -12.40 -1.06
CA HIS A 14 21.48 -13.41 -0.24
C HIS A 14 20.48 -14.15 -1.14
N ASN A 15 20.37 -15.47 -0.99
CA ASN A 15 19.43 -16.28 -1.77
C ASN A 15 17.97 -16.12 -1.27
N ASN A 16 17.58 -14.88 -0.97
CA ASN A 16 16.26 -14.50 -0.50
C ASN A 16 15.36 -14.19 -1.71
N SER A 17 14.06 -14.42 -1.60
CA SER A 17 13.11 -13.95 -2.62
C SER A 17 13.10 -12.42 -2.70
N PRO A 18 12.92 -11.83 -3.90
CA PRO A 18 12.78 -10.38 -4.04
C PRO A 18 11.57 -9.87 -3.23
N ILE A 19 11.59 -8.59 -2.84
CA ILE A 19 10.51 -7.94 -2.13
C ILE A 19 9.82 -6.93 -3.04
N VAL A 20 8.50 -7.07 -3.18
CA VAL A 20 7.63 -6.10 -3.85
C VAL A 20 6.94 -5.22 -2.81
N LEU A 21 7.15 -3.91 -2.90
CA LEU A 21 6.56 -2.89 -2.03
C LEU A 21 5.39 -2.20 -2.73
N VAL A 22 4.21 -2.24 -2.10
CA VAL A 22 2.94 -1.80 -2.69
C VAL A 22 2.29 -0.71 -1.83
N HIS A 23 2.10 0.48 -2.40
CA HIS A 23 1.62 1.64 -1.65
C HIS A 23 0.09 1.70 -1.49
N GLY A 24 -0.37 2.53 -0.56
CA GLY A 24 -1.78 2.82 -0.30
C GLY A 24 -2.41 3.86 -1.23
N LEU A 25 -3.71 4.12 -1.06
CA LEU A 25 -4.46 5.12 -1.82
C LEU A 25 -3.80 6.51 -1.78
N PHE A 26 -3.78 7.21 -2.92
CA PHE A 26 -3.13 8.51 -3.17
C PHE A 26 -1.60 8.51 -3.10
N GLY A 27 -0.98 7.37 -2.78
CA GLY A 27 0.47 7.25 -2.72
C GLY A 27 1.14 7.09 -4.08
N SER A 28 2.45 6.86 -4.01
CA SER A 28 3.29 6.44 -5.12
C SER A 28 4.33 5.43 -4.63
N LEU A 29 5.11 4.86 -5.55
CA LEU A 29 6.18 3.91 -5.25
C LEU A 29 7.19 4.42 -4.22
N ASP A 30 7.30 5.74 -4.02
CA ASP A 30 8.20 6.36 -3.04
C ASP A 30 7.71 6.23 -1.58
N ASN A 31 6.44 5.90 -1.36
CA ASN A 31 5.85 5.88 -0.02
C ASN A 31 6.48 4.87 0.92
N LEU A 32 6.77 3.67 0.42
CA LEU A 32 7.45 2.62 1.19
C LEU A 32 8.97 2.69 1.03
N GLY A 33 9.50 3.78 0.46
CA GLY A 33 10.94 3.95 0.22
C GLY A 33 11.78 3.91 1.48
N VAL A 34 11.22 4.24 2.65
CA VAL A 34 11.90 4.07 3.94
C VAL A 34 12.17 2.61 4.29
N LEU A 35 11.26 1.71 3.90
CA LEU A 35 11.45 0.28 4.06
C LEU A 35 12.41 -0.26 2.99
N ALA A 36 12.24 0.19 1.74
CA ALA A 36 13.10 -0.17 0.62
C ALA A 36 14.60 0.05 0.93
N ARG A 37 14.94 1.20 1.51
CA ARG A 37 16.33 1.57 1.82
C ARG A 37 17.01 0.66 2.83
N ASP A 38 16.24 0.03 3.71
CA ASP A 38 16.76 -0.95 4.67
C ASP A 38 16.77 -2.36 4.06
N LEU A 39 15.67 -2.75 3.41
CA LEU A 39 15.51 -4.11 2.88
C LEU A 39 16.41 -4.40 1.67
N VAL A 40 16.82 -3.37 0.92
CA VAL A 40 17.76 -3.52 -0.22
C VAL A 40 19.15 -4.00 0.22
N THR A 41 19.47 -3.97 1.51
CA THR A 41 20.73 -4.52 2.02
C THR A 41 20.87 -6.01 1.72
N ASP A 42 19.77 -6.77 1.72
CA ASP A 42 19.75 -8.23 1.60
C ASP A 42 18.64 -8.82 0.71
N HIS A 43 17.89 -7.98 0.00
CA HIS A 43 16.84 -8.40 -0.94
C HIS A 43 16.86 -7.51 -2.19
N ASP A 44 16.58 -8.10 -3.35
CA ASP A 44 16.18 -7.31 -4.52
C ASP A 44 14.84 -6.63 -4.22
N ILE A 45 14.73 -5.33 -4.49
CA ILE A 45 13.55 -4.53 -4.18
C ILE A 45 12.85 -4.07 -5.45
N ILE A 46 11.54 -4.20 -5.48
CA ILE A 46 10.66 -3.66 -6.51
C ILE A 46 9.62 -2.79 -5.83
N GLN A 47 9.67 -1.48 -6.09
CA GLN A 47 8.64 -0.55 -5.66
C GLN A 47 7.70 -0.31 -6.85
N VAL A 48 6.40 -0.53 -6.68
CA VAL A 48 5.42 -0.35 -7.77
C VAL A 48 4.59 0.91 -7.55
N ASP A 49 4.29 1.63 -8.63
CA ASP A 49 3.13 2.52 -8.63
C ASP A 49 1.90 1.66 -8.95
N MET A 50 0.87 1.68 -8.12
CA MET A 50 -0.37 0.98 -8.44
C MET A 50 -1.05 1.64 -9.64
N ARG A 51 -1.91 0.88 -10.36
CA ARG A 51 -2.79 1.46 -11.38
C ARG A 51 -3.46 2.73 -10.87
N ASN A 52 -3.68 3.70 -11.76
CA ASN A 52 -4.25 5.00 -11.41
C ASN A 52 -3.43 5.85 -10.43
N HIS A 53 -2.16 5.49 -10.17
CA HIS A 53 -1.25 6.24 -9.29
C HIS A 53 0.12 6.45 -9.96
N GLY A 54 0.84 7.47 -9.48
CA GLY A 54 2.22 7.76 -9.89
C GLY A 54 2.39 7.87 -11.40
N LEU A 55 3.25 7.02 -11.96
CA LEU A 55 3.51 6.92 -13.40
C LEU A 55 2.94 5.63 -14.02
N SER A 56 2.15 4.87 -13.28
CA SER A 56 1.48 3.68 -13.81
C SER A 56 0.33 4.06 -14.75
N PRO A 57 -0.08 3.15 -15.65
CA PRO A 57 -1.19 3.43 -16.55
C PRO A 57 -2.49 3.74 -15.80
N ARG A 58 -3.35 4.52 -16.46
CA ARG A 58 -4.70 4.86 -16.00
C ARG A 58 -5.70 3.87 -16.58
N ASP A 59 -6.66 3.45 -15.77
CA ASP A 59 -7.69 2.49 -16.16
C ASP A 59 -8.98 2.82 -15.39
N PRO A 60 -10.18 2.78 -16.01
CA PRO A 60 -11.43 3.05 -15.29
C PRO A 60 -11.74 2.00 -14.20
N VAL A 61 -11.20 0.79 -14.28
CA VAL A 61 -11.41 -0.29 -13.30
C VAL A 61 -10.42 -0.17 -12.14
N MET A 62 -10.95 -0.17 -10.91
CA MET A 62 -10.15 -0.10 -9.69
C MET A 62 -10.71 -1.02 -8.59
N ASP A 63 -10.67 -2.32 -8.85
CA ASP A 63 -10.99 -3.37 -7.88
C ASP A 63 -9.75 -4.22 -7.52
N TYR A 64 -9.88 -5.06 -6.50
CA TYR A 64 -8.76 -5.85 -5.99
C TYR A 64 -8.33 -7.02 -6.88
N PRO A 65 -9.23 -7.77 -7.54
CA PRO A 65 -8.83 -8.75 -8.54
C PRO A 65 -7.96 -8.13 -9.66
N ALA A 66 -8.37 -6.97 -10.19
CA ALA A 66 -7.61 -6.30 -11.24
C ALA A 66 -6.27 -5.76 -10.73
N MET A 67 -6.22 -5.19 -9.52
CA MET A 67 -4.96 -4.79 -8.88
C MET A 67 -4.02 -5.97 -8.60
N ALA A 68 -4.55 -7.13 -8.20
CA ALA A 68 -3.76 -8.35 -8.02
C ALA A 68 -3.20 -8.86 -9.35
N GLN A 69 -3.99 -8.83 -10.42
CA GLN A 69 -3.53 -9.19 -11.76
C GLN A 69 -2.40 -8.27 -12.24
N ASP A 70 -2.42 -6.98 -11.90
CA ASP A 70 -1.31 -6.08 -12.23
C ASP A 70 0.00 -6.45 -11.53
N LEU A 71 -0.08 -6.87 -10.26
CA LEU A 71 1.10 -7.36 -9.54
C LEU A 71 1.66 -8.62 -10.21
N LEU A 72 0.77 -9.54 -10.62
CA LEU A 72 1.13 -10.76 -11.32
C LEU A 72 1.81 -10.46 -12.68
N ASP A 73 1.17 -9.63 -13.52
CA ASP A 73 1.71 -9.20 -14.81
C ASP A 73 3.06 -8.49 -14.65
N THR A 74 3.23 -7.74 -13.56
CA THR A 74 4.49 -7.06 -13.25
C THR A 74 5.59 -8.05 -12.88
N LEU A 75 5.29 -9.10 -12.10
CA LEU A 75 6.26 -10.18 -11.84
C LEU A 75 6.66 -10.90 -13.14
N ASP A 76 5.68 -11.23 -13.99
CA ASP A 76 5.94 -11.90 -15.27
C ASP A 76 6.83 -11.05 -16.19
N ALA A 77 6.55 -9.75 -16.26
CA ALA A 77 7.36 -8.81 -17.03
C ALA A 77 8.79 -8.62 -16.47
N GLN A 78 9.02 -8.94 -15.20
CA GLN A 78 10.34 -8.94 -14.56
C GLN A 78 10.98 -10.34 -14.50
N GLN A 79 10.31 -11.35 -15.05
CA GLN A 79 10.75 -12.75 -15.03
C GLN A 79 10.97 -13.28 -13.59
N ILE A 80 10.13 -12.84 -12.64
CA ILE A 80 10.20 -13.24 -11.25
C ILE A 80 9.14 -14.30 -10.97
N GLU A 81 9.60 -15.51 -10.66
CA GLU A 81 8.69 -16.62 -10.35
C GLU A 81 7.96 -16.43 -9.03
N LYS A 82 8.62 -15.92 -7.99
CA LYS A 82 8.01 -15.77 -6.66
C LYS A 82 8.66 -14.61 -5.88
N ALA A 83 7.85 -13.86 -5.14
CA ALA A 83 8.32 -12.71 -4.36
C ALA A 83 7.65 -12.62 -2.98
N THR A 84 8.33 -11.98 -2.03
CA THR A 84 7.69 -11.48 -0.80
C THR A 84 6.96 -10.17 -1.11
N PHE A 85 5.76 -9.99 -0.58
CA PHE A 85 4.97 -8.78 -0.79
C PHE A 85 4.76 -8.03 0.52
N ILE A 86 4.96 -6.70 0.48
CA ILE A 86 4.71 -5.79 1.60
C ILE A 86 3.80 -4.68 1.10
N GLY A 87 2.55 -4.69 1.54
CA GLY A 87 1.53 -3.75 1.11
C GLY A 87 1.03 -2.88 2.26
N HIS A 88 0.87 -1.58 2.02
CA HIS A 88 0.21 -0.65 2.95
C HIS A 88 -1.22 -0.36 2.49
N SER A 89 -2.19 -0.42 3.40
CA SER A 89 -3.57 0.01 3.14
C SER A 89 -4.15 -0.64 1.88
N MET A 90 -4.60 0.13 0.89
CA MET A 90 -5.04 -0.35 -0.44
C MET A 90 -4.05 -1.35 -1.06
N GLY A 91 -2.74 -1.09 -1.01
CA GLY A 91 -1.71 -2.00 -1.51
C GLY A 91 -1.65 -3.30 -0.74
N GLY A 92 -1.92 -3.28 0.58
CA GLY A 92 -2.05 -4.49 1.38
C GLY A 92 -3.27 -5.32 0.99
N LYS A 93 -4.42 -4.68 0.68
CA LYS A 93 -5.58 -5.41 0.12
C LYS A 93 -5.31 -5.99 -1.27
N ALA A 94 -4.59 -5.28 -2.15
CA ALA A 94 -4.17 -5.83 -3.44
C ALA A 94 -3.27 -7.07 -3.28
N VAL A 95 -2.34 -7.02 -2.33
CA VAL A 95 -1.47 -8.16 -1.98
C VAL A 95 -2.27 -9.32 -1.37
N MET A 96 -3.25 -9.04 -0.51
CA MET A 96 -4.15 -10.08 0.00
C MET A 96 -4.98 -10.71 -1.12
N ALA A 97 -5.51 -9.94 -2.07
CA ALA A 97 -6.26 -10.49 -3.19
C ALA A 97 -5.38 -11.36 -4.12
N LEU A 98 -4.08 -11.08 -4.21
CA LEU A 98 -3.14 -11.92 -4.94
C LEU A 98 -3.03 -13.33 -4.36
N THR A 99 -3.31 -13.55 -3.06
CA THR A 99 -3.29 -14.91 -2.48
C THR A 99 -4.43 -15.78 -3.03
N ALA A 100 -5.54 -15.18 -3.47
CA ALA A 100 -6.64 -15.89 -4.11
C ALA A 100 -6.38 -16.13 -5.61
N LEU A 101 -5.70 -15.19 -6.26
CA LEU A 101 -5.45 -15.22 -7.69
C LEU A 101 -4.26 -16.11 -8.08
N ALA A 102 -3.14 -15.98 -7.38
CA ALA A 102 -1.89 -16.64 -7.72
C ALA A 102 -1.04 -16.94 -6.46
N PRO A 103 -1.52 -17.80 -5.55
CA PRO A 103 -0.84 -18.07 -4.26
C PRO A 103 0.59 -18.56 -4.42
N ASP A 104 0.90 -19.34 -5.48
CA ASP A 104 2.24 -19.89 -5.73
C ASP A 104 3.29 -18.81 -6.04
N ARG A 105 2.84 -17.59 -6.36
CA ARG A 105 3.69 -16.44 -6.68
C ARG A 105 4.10 -15.63 -5.44
N ILE A 106 3.60 -16.00 -4.27
CA ILE A 106 3.84 -15.30 -3.00
C ILE A 106 4.74 -16.14 -2.10
N ASP A 107 5.87 -15.59 -1.68
CA ASP A 107 6.75 -16.22 -0.70
C ASP A 107 6.33 -15.93 0.74
N ARG A 108 6.12 -14.65 1.03
CA ARG A 108 5.68 -14.13 2.33
C ARG A 108 4.83 -12.89 2.11
N LEU A 109 3.97 -12.59 3.09
CA LEU A 109 3.03 -11.47 3.03
C LEU A 109 3.13 -10.61 4.27
N VAL A 110 3.26 -9.30 4.06
CA VAL A 110 3.13 -8.27 5.10
C VAL A 110 2.05 -7.27 4.71
N ALA A 111 1.04 -7.11 5.56
CA ALA A 111 -0.03 -6.13 5.44
C ALA A 111 0.12 -5.05 6.52
N ILE A 112 0.40 -3.81 6.11
CA ILE A 112 0.59 -2.67 7.02
C ILE A 112 -0.73 -1.91 7.15
N ASP A 113 -1.24 -1.91 8.38
CA ASP A 113 -2.43 -1.19 8.83
C ASP A 113 -3.67 -1.35 7.94
N ILE A 114 -4.03 -2.60 7.67
CA ILE A 114 -5.18 -2.95 6.84
C ILE A 114 -5.73 -4.34 7.19
N ALA A 115 -7.05 -4.48 7.22
CA ALA A 115 -7.77 -5.75 7.30
C ALA A 115 -8.49 -6.07 5.96
N PRO A 116 -8.70 -7.36 5.64
CA PRO A 116 -9.45 -7.81 4.45
C PRO A 116 -10.96 -7.74 4.71
N VAL A 117 -11.48 -6.52 4.83
CA VAL A 117 -12.91 -6.24 5.10
C VAL A 117 -13.40 -5.05 4.28
N ASP A 118 -14.70 -5.02 3.98
CA ASP A 118 -15.36 -3.79 3.54
C ASP A 118 -15.55 -2.90 4.78
N TYR A 119 -14.97 -1.69 4.75
CA TYR A 119 -15.08 -0.78 5.88
C TYR A 119 -16.45 -0.09 5.98
N HIS A 120 -17.27 -0.12 4.92
CA HIS A 120 -18.60 0.50 4.82
C HIS A 120 -18.65 1.98 5.25
N VAL A 121 -17.55 2.72 5.09
CA VAL A 121 -17.43 4.13 5.47
C VAL A 121 -16.68 4.95 4.43
N ARG A 122 -17.06 6.23 4.34
CA ARG A 122 -16.30 7.22 3.58
C ARG A 122 -15.33 7.96 4.51
N ARG A 123 -14.03 7.68 4.36
CA ARG A 123 -12.95 8.26 5.18
C ARG A 123 -12.22 9.42 4.50
N HIS A 124 -12.44 9.64 3.21
CA HIS A 124 -11.57 10.48 2.37
C HIS A 124 -12.28 11.68 1.72
N ASP A 125 -13.53 12.00 2.08
CA ASP A 125 -14.29 13.08 1.41
C ASP A 125 -13.63 14.46 1.59
N ARG A 126 -13.09 14.75 2.78
CA ARG A 126 -12.31 15.99 3.00
C ARG A 126 -11.00 16.01 2.22
N ILE A 127 -10.37 14.85 2.01
CA ILE A 127 -9.16 14.73 1.20
C ILE A 127 -9.49 14.98 -0.27
N PHE A 128 -10.56 14.40 -0.79
CA PHE A 128 -11.02 14.70 -2.15
C PHE A 128 -11.38 16.17 -2.34
N ALA A 129 -12.06 16.79 -1.38
CA ALA A 129 -12.33 18.23 -1.41
C ALA A 129 -11.02 19.06 -1.47
N ALA A 130 -10.02 18.71 -0.65
CA ALA A 130 -8.72 19.38 -0.68
C ALA A 130 -7.98 19.20 -2.02
N ILE A 131 -8.02 18.00 -2.59
CA ILE A 131 -7.42 17.65 -3.89
C ILE A 131 -8.07 18.47 -5.01
N ASN A 132 -9.41 18.50 -5.05
CA ASN A 132 -10.17 19.25 -6.06
C ASN A 132 -9.94 20.76 -5.92
N ALA A 133 -9.92 21.29 -4.69
CA ALA A 133 -9.64 22.70 -4.45
C ALA A 133 -8.25 23.12 -4.96
N VAL A 134 -7.25 22.25 -4.89
CA VAL A 134 -5.94 22.50 -5.51
C VAL A 134 -6.06 22.50 -7.04
N SER A 135 -6.74 21.51 -7.63
CA SER A 135 -6.92 21.42 -9.09
C SER A 135 -7.70 22.59 -9.68
N GLU A 136 -8.63 23.16 -8.93
CA GLU A 136 -9.46 24.31 -9.33
C GLU A 136 -8.76 25.67 -9.11
N SER A 137 -7.54 25.66 -8.56
CA SER A 137 -6.77 26.86 -8.24
C SER A 137 -5.63 27.13 -9.23
N ASP A 138 -5.05 28.33 -9.17
CA ASP A 138 -3.84 28.70 -9.91
C ASP A 138 -2.53 28.29 -9.19
N ALA A 139 -2.56 27.27 -8.33
CA ALA A 139 -1.38 26.86 -7.56
C ALA A 139 -0.30 26.26 -8.48
N THR A 140 0.84 26.94 -8.58
CA THR A 140 1.99 26.49 -9.39
C THR A 140 3.09 25.81 -8.58
N SER A 141 2.99 25.85 -7.25
CA SER A 141 3.97 25.27 -6.33
C SER A 141 3.31 24.40 -5.27
N ARG A 142 4.08 23.43 -4.75
CA ARG A 142 3.66 22.61 -3.60
C ARG A 142 3.37 23.45 -2.36
N GLN A 143 4.05 24.59 -2.18
CA GLN A 143 3.80 25.48 -1.04
C GLN A 143 2.41 26.13 -1.13
N GLN A 144 2.02 26.60 -2.32
CA GLN A 144 0.67 27.15 -2.56
C GLN A 144 -0.39 26.07 -2.42
N ALA A 145 -0.19 24.91 -3.04
CA ALA A 145 -1.10 23.78 -2.91
C ALA A 145 -1.27 23.36 -1.44
N ALA A 146 -0.19 23.30 -0.66
CA ALA A 146 -0.28 23.05 0.79
C ALA A 146 -1.13 24.10 1.53
N GLY A 147 -0.97 25.38 1.18
CA GLY A 147 -1.77 26.48 1.74
C GLY A 147 -3.27 26.29 1.51
N ILE A 148 -3.67 25.79 0.34
CA ILE A 148 -5.05 25.47 0.01
C ILE A 148 -5.51 24.24 0.79
N MET A 149 -4.74 23.15 0.77
CA MET A 149 -5.12 21.91 1.46
C MET A 149 -5.31 22.09 2.97
N ARG A 150 -4.56 23.00 3.62
CA ARG A 150 -4.73 23.34 5.05
C ARG A 150 -6.10 23.94 5.39
N GLN A 151 -6.84 24.43 4.40
CA GLN A 151 -8.21 24.92 4.62
C GLN A 151 -9.22 23.77 4.79
N HIS A 152 -8.84 22.56 4.39
CA HIS A 152 -9.68 21.37 4.40
C HIS A 152 -9.19 20.28 5.37
N LEU A 153 -7.87 20.23 5.62
CA LEU A 153 -7.18 19.20 6.39
C LEU A 153 -6.34 19.84 7.51
N ASN A 154 -6.32 19.19 8.68
CA ASN A 154 -5.54 19.68 9.84
C ASN A 154 -4.22 18.89 10.00
N GLU A 155 -4.14 17.72 9.40
CA GLU A 155 -3.03 16.79 9.54
C GLU A 155 -1.93 17.12 8.53
N GLU A 156 -0.92 17.89 8.96
CA GLU A 156 0.19 18.30 8.09
C GLU A 156 0.91 17.11 7.43
N GLY A 157 1.06 15.99 8.16
CA GLY A 157 1.64 14.76 7.60
C GLY A 157 0.85 14.21 6.41
N VAL A 158 -0.48 14.29 6.43
CA VAL A 158 -1.36 13.86 5.33
C VAL A 158 -1.22 14.80 4.14
N ILE A 159 -1.17 16.11 4.37
CA ILE A 159 -0.96 17.12 3.32
C ILE A 159 0.38 16.86 2.61
N GLN A 160 1.47 16.73 3.37
CA GLN A 160 2.80 16.47 2.80
C GLN A 160 2.87 15.13 2.09
N PHE A 161 2.16 14.11 2.58
CA PHE A 161 2.01 12.82 1.89
C PHE A 161 1.36 12.99 0.51
N LEU A 162 0.18 13.62 0.45
CA LEU A 162 -0.56 13.81 -0.80
C LEU A 162 0.26 14.61 -1.81
N LEU A 163 0.91 15.70 -1.37
CA LEU A 163 1.72 16.57 -2.23
C LEU A 163 2.96 15.90 -2.85
N LYS A 164 3.38 14.72 -2.37
CA LYS A 164 4.39 13.91 -3.10
C LYS A 164 3.93 13.54 -4.51
N SER A 165 2.62 13.38 -4.68
CA SER A 165 1.96 13.08 -5.95
C SER A 165 1.50 14.34 -6.70
N TRP A 166 1.78 15.55 -6.20
CA TRP A 166 1.58 16.79 -6.94
C TRP A 166 2.88 17.20 -7.63
N ALA A 167 2.86 17.27 -8.96
CA ALA A 167 4.01 17.65 -9.76
C ALA A 167 3.55 18.36 -11.04
N GLU A 168 4.26 19.42 -11.43
CA GLU A 168 4.00 20.18 -12.66
C GLU A 168 2.55 20.72 -12.76
N GLY A 169 1.94 21.05 -11.61
CA GLY A 169 0.58 21.56 -11.56
C GLY A 169 -0.50 20.48 -11.75
N GLU A 170 -0.14 19.19 -11.62
CA GLU A 170 -1.07 18.08 -11.82
C GLU A 170 -0.93 16.98 -10.77
N TRP A 171 -2.03 16.29 -10.48
CA TRP A 171 -2.05 15.12 -9.60
C TRP A 171 -1.62 13.88 -10.39
N ARG A 172 -0.61 13.17 -9.87
CA ARG A 172 -0.10 11.92 -10.45
C ARG A 172 -1.06 10.74 -10.27
N PHE A 173 -2.05 10.86 -9.39
CA PHE A 173 -3.14 9.89 -9.26
C PHE A 173 -4.39 10.32 -10.04
N ASN A 174 -5.16 9.34 -10.50
CA ASN A 174 -6.33 9.55 -11.35
C ASN A 174 -7.57 9.93 -10.53
N VAL A 175 -7.66 11.20 -10.12
CA VAL A 175 -8.71 11.70 -9.21
C VAL A 175 -10.13 11.28 -9.61
N PRO A 176 -10.59 11.43 -10.87
CA PRO A 176 -11.95 11.05 -11.25
C PRO A 176 -12.24 9.56 -11.03
N VAL A 177 -11.32 8.68 -11.44
CA VAL A 177 -11.49 7.24 -11.26
C VAL A 177 -11.41 6.85 -9.79
N LEU A 178 -10.47 7.41 -9.03
CA LEU A 178 -10.37 7.13 -7.59
C LEU A 178 -11.62 7.56 -6.83
N TRP A 179 -12.28 8.64 -7.26
CA TRP A 179 -13.56 9.07 -6.72
C TRP A 179 -14.68 8.10 -7.07
N GLU A 180 -14.84 7.79 -8.35
CA GLU A 180 -15.90 6.91 -8.86
C GLU A 180 -15.80 5.50 -8.29
N GLN A 181 -14.59 4.95 -8.27
CA GLN A 181 -14.30 3.59 -7.81
C GLN A 181 -14.04 3.50 -6.30
N TYR A 182 -14.16 4.61 -5.56
CA TYR A 182 -13.90 4.64 -4.14
C TYR A 182 -14.63 3.55 -3.33
N PRO A 183 -15.92 3.19 -3.62
CA PRO A 183 -16.59 2.08 -2.95
C PRO A 183 -15.83 0.75 -3.07
N HIS A 184 -15.18 0.47 -4.20
CA HIS A 184 -14.37 -0.73 -4.39
C HIS A 184 -13.03 -0.67 -3.64
N ILE A 185 -12.48 0.53 -3.45
CA ILE A 185 -11.21 0.77 -2.73
C ILE A 185 -11.40 0.68 -1.21
N VAL A 186 -12.51 1.17 -0.65
CA VAL A 186 -12.81 0.95 0.77
C VAL A 186 -13.47 -0.41 1.02
N GLY A 187 -14.11 -0.95 -0.02
CA GLY A 187 -14.78 -2.24 -0.03
C GLY A 187 -13.84 -3.42 -0.02
N TRP A 188 -14.40 -4.63 -0.05
CA TRP A 188 -13.65 -5.87 -0.11
C TRP A 188 -14.53 -7.01 -0.58
N GLU A 189 -13.94 -7.92 -1.37
CA GLU A 189 -14.53 -9.22 -1.68
C GLU A 189 -13.83 -10.28 -0.84
N THR A 190 -14.61 -11.10 -0.14
CA THR A 190 -14.03 -12.14 0.73
C THR A 190 -13.30 -13.17 -0.12
N ILE A 191 -12.07 -13.49 0.27
CA ILE A 191 -11.23 -14.47 -0.42
C ILE A 191 -11.18 -15.82 0.31
N PRO A 192 -10.80 -16.92 -0.37
CA PRO A 192 -10.50 -18.18 0.29
C PRO A 192 -9.37 -18.04 1.33
N PRO A 193 -9.34 -18.91 2.35
CA PRO A 193 -8.27 -18.91 3.35
C PRO A 193 -6.89 -19.13 2.71
N TRP A 194 -5.91 -18.32 3.12
CA TRP A 194 -4.51 -18.52 2.79
C TRP A 194 -3.78 -19.16 3.99
N GLU A 195 -3.52 -20.46 3.90
CA GLU A 195 -2.97 -21.28 4.99
C GLU A 195 -1.44 -21.12 5.17
N HIS A 196 -0.94 -19.89 5.08
CA HIS A 196 0.46 -19.55 5.30
C HIS A 196 0.59 -18.43 6.32
N PRO A 197 1.70 -18.36 7.08
CA PRO A 197 1.94 -17.25 7.99
C PRO A 197 1.89 -15.90 7.27
N ALA A 198 1.07 -14.97 7.76
CA ALA A 198 0.95 -13.61 7.21
C ALA A 198 1.18 -12.59 8.33
N LEU A 199 2.05 -11.60 8.11
CA LEU A 199 2.29 -10.55 9.11
C LEU A 199 1.35 -9.37 8.88
N PHE A 200 0.59 -9.00 9.90
CA PHE A 200 -0.18 -7.77 9.96
C PHE A 200 0.50 -6.79 10.91
N ILE A 201 0.67 -5.53 10.50
CA ILE A 201 1.30 -4.48 11.30
C ILE A 201 0.31 -3.32 11.49
N PRO A 202 -0.62 -3.40 12.47
CA PRO A 202 -1.54 -2.30 12.77
C PRO A 202 -0.85 -1.12 13.45
N GLY A 203 -1.37 0.09 13.21
CA GLY A 203 -1.08 1.26 14.03
C GLY A 203 -1.93 1.25 15.30
N GLY A 204 -1.33 1.45 16.47
CA GLY A 204 -2.04 1.36 17.75
C GLY A 204 -3.14 2.41 17.95
N ASN A 205 -3.08 3.53 17.21
CA ASN A 205 -4.09 4.58 17.23
C ASN A 205 -4.95 4.55 15.94
N SER A 206 -4.85 3.48 15.15
CA SER A 206 -5.51 3.36 13.84
C SER A 206 -6.74 2.44 13.89
N PRO A 207 -7.88 2.84 13.28
CA PRO A 207 -9.09 2.03 13.26
C PRO A 207 -9.17 1.07 12.05
N TYR A 208 -8.05 0.74 11.41
CA TYR A 208 -8.04 -0.13 10.22
C TYR A 208 -7.95 -1.63 10.56
N VAL A 209 -7.36 -1.99 11.70
CA VAL A 209 -7.31 -3.37 12.19
C VAL A 209 -7.75 -3.38 13.65
N THR A 210 -9.06 -3.51 13.86
CA THR A 210 -9.68 -3.52 15.18
C THR A 210 -10.19 -4.91 15.52
N GLU A 211 -10.55 -5.14 16.78
CA GLU A 211 -11.14 -6.42 17.23
C GLU A 211 -12.41 -6.79 16.44
N ALA A 212 -13.20 -5.79 16.00
CA ALA A 212 -14.40 -6.02 15.20
C ALA A 212 -14.12 -6.67 13.83
N TYR A 213 -12.88 -6.57 13.32
CA TYR A 213 -12.47 -7.17 12.04
C TYR A 213 -11.71 -8.48 12.22
N ARG A 214 -11.47 -8.91 13.46
CA ARG A 214 -10.60 -10.05 13.78
C ARG A 214 -11.11 -11.35 13.17
N ASP A 215 -12.40 -11.65 13.31
CA ASP A 215 -12.96 -12.91 12.82
C ASP A 215 -12.93 -12.99 11.29
N ALA A 216 -13.28 -11.90 10.61
CA ALA A 216 -13.18 -11.80 9.15
C ALA A 216 -11.73 -11.91 8.66
N LEU A 217 -10.78 -11.32 9.39
CA LEU A 217 -9.36 -11.44 9.10
C LEU A 217 -8.88 -12.88 9.25
N LEU A 218 -9.19 -13.55 10.35
CA LEU A 218 -8.75 -14.93 10.61
C LEU A 218 -9.44 -15.97 9.73
N ALA A 219 -10.66 -15.71 9.27
CA ALA A 219 -11.32 -16.56 8.28
C ALA A 219 -10.56 -16.61 6.95
N GLN A 220 -9.87 -15.53 6.58
CA GLN A 220 -9.11 -15.41 5.32
C GLN A 220 -7.61 -15.65 5.52
N PHE A 221 -7.08 -15.36 6.71
CA PHE A 221 -5.68 -15.51 7.07
C PHE A 221 -5.57 -16.25 8.43
N PRO A 222 -5.81 -17.57 8.47
CA PRO A 222 -5.88 -18.33 9.71
C PRO A 222 -4.56 -18.37 10.50
N LEU A 223 -3.42 -18.17 9.82
CA LEU A 223 -2.09 -18.09 10.42
C LEU A 223 -1.58 -16.64 10.54
N ALA A 224 -2.49 -15.66 10.58
CA ALA A 224 -2.14 -14.25 10.75
C ALA A 224 -1.40 -14.00 12.08
N ARG A 225 -0.34 -13.21 12.00
CA ARG A 225 0.42 -12.71 13.14
C ARG A 225 0.29 -11.21 13.18
N ALA A 226 -0.28 -10.66 14.25
CA ALA A 226 -0.41 -9.22 14.41
C ALA A 226 0.74 -8.65 15.27
N HIS A 227 1.37 -7.58 14.81
CA HIS A 227 2.34 -6.81 15.57
C HIS A 227 1.94 -5.33 15.59
N VAL A 228 1.20 -4.93 16.63
CA VAL A 228 0.70 -3.56 16.78
C VAL A 228 1.83 -2.62 17.16
N ILE A 229 1.97 -1.53 16.41
CA ILE A 229 2.93 -0.47 16.70
C ILE A 229 2.23 0.59 17.55
N ALA A 230 2.54 0.63 18.85
CA ALA A 230 1.91 1.57 19.77
C ALA A 230 2.17 3.04 19.40
N GLY A 231 1.16 3.89 19.54
CA GLY A 231 1.29 5.34 19.35
C GLY A 231 1.57 5.75 17.90
N THR A 232 1.02 5.02 16.92
CA THR A 232 1.06 5.41 15.50
C THR A 232 -0.33 5.37 14.89
N GLY A 233 -0.57 6.27 13.93
CA GLY A 233 -1.77 6.28 13.08
C GLY A 233 -1.66 5.35 11.87
N HIS A 234 -2.30 5.75 10.77
CA HIS A 234 -2.42 4.90 9.57
C HIS A 234 -1.12 4.74 8.77
N TRP A 235 -0.24 5.74 8.79
CA TRP A 235 1.05 5.70 8.08
C TRP A 235 2.15 5.19 9.02
N VAL A 236 1.96 3.99 9.56
CA VAL A 236 2.83 3.36 10.58
C VAL A 236 4.31 3.39 10.17
N HIS A 237 4.59 3.12 8.89
CA HIS A 237 5.93 3.11 8.31
C HIS A 237 6.56 4.50 8.20
N ALA A 238 5.76 5.57 8.10
CA ALA A 238 6.26 6.94 8.11
C ALA A 238 6.53 7.43 9.54
N GLU A 239 5.70 7.02 10.50
CA GLU A 239 5.79 7.46 11.89
C GLU A 239 6.87 6.72 12.69
N LYS A 240 6.95 5.39 12.56
CA LYS A 240 7.92 4.53 13.29
C LYS A 240 8.55 3.48 12.37
N PRO A 241 9.33 3.91 11.35
CA PRO A 241 9.93 3.00 10.37
C PRO A 241 10.77 1.90 11.01
N GLU A 242 11.57 2.21 12.03
CA GLU A 242 12.43 1.22 12.70
C GLU A 242 11.63 0.11 13.38
N ALA A 243 10.49 0.45 13.98
CA ALA A 243 9.64 -0.54 14.64
C ALA A 243 8.96 -1.47 13.62
N VAL A 244 8.50 -0.90 12.50
CA VAL A 244 7.97 -1.64 11.36
C VAL A 244 9.02 -2.58 10.78
N LEU A 245 10.24 -2.09 10.54
CA LEU A 245 11.35 -2.88 10.01
C LEU A 245 11.76 -4.03 10.93
N ARG A 246 11.81 -3.81 12.25
CA ARG A 246 12.07 -4.89 13.22
C ARG A 246 11.02 -6.00 13.13
N ALA A 247 9.74 -5.64 13.00
CA ALA A 247 8.65 -6.60 12.86
C ALA A 247 8.76 -7.39 11.54
N ILE A 248 9.02 -6.68 10.42
CA ILE A 248 9.23 -7.29 9.11
C ILE A 248 10.41 -8.26 9.17
N ARG A 249 11.60 -7.80 9.57
CA ARG A 249 12.82 -8.64 9.60
C ARG A 249 12.65 -9.87 10.47
N ARG A 250 12.01 -9.74 11.65
CA ARG A 250 11.70 -10.89 12.50
C ARG A 250 10.86 -11.93 11.74
N TYR A 251 9.82 -11.49 11.05
CA TYR A 251 8.96 -12.38 10.27
C TYR A 251 9.67 -12.99 9.05
N LEU A 252 10.54 -12.24 8.37
CA LEU A 252 11.32 -12.76 7.23
C LEU A 252 12.33 -13.83 7.65
N HIS A 253 12.93 -13.70 8.84
CA HIS A 253 13.90 -14.65 9.38
C HIS A 253 13.30 -15.85 10.11
N ASP A 254 11.99 -15.85 10.40
CA ASP A 254 11.34 -17.01 10.99
C ASP A 254 11.46 -18.21 10.05
N LYS A 255 12.03 -19.31 10.58
CA LYS A 255 12.12 -20.59 9.87
C LYS A 255 10.70 -21.06 9.54
N ARG A 256 10.50 -21.51 8.30
CA ARG A 256 9.24 -22.11 7.84
C ARG A 256 8.93 -23.37 8.62
#